data_AF-A0A847XLP4-F1
#
_entry.id   AF-A0A847XLP4-F1
#
_cell.length_a   1.000
_cell.length_b   1.000
_cell.length_c   1.000
_cell.angle_alpha   90.00
_cell.angle_beta   90.00
_cell.angle_gamma   90.00
#
_symmetry.space_group_name_H-M   'P 1'
#
loop_
_entity.id
_entity.type
_entity.pdbx_description
1 polymer ?
#
loop_
_entity_poly.entity_id
_entity_poly.type
_entity_poly.pdbx_seq_one_letter_code
_entity_poly.pdbx_strand_id
1 'polypeptide(L)'
;MTRTEFNHQWNRDFAPITTQAIPNYNEFLISERMLEDYLDIFRGYNSRKGNLNMSYDHPFFDENENPLFGEKPYIRYILVGEARPSPKKSVYNKCRPTPGDEKNGYFYDIRHINSWQPWLSAPRINWDCPPFRPCPNNKIQTLLRLASKGVLLLDLFPYAISYSTKLRKTLNKNGTTKSFWDNPTNPFNLKDRIQRIGNLLCNDWDLSLVAPCIISGHIINPINGFSPIAVIPAGLHPAQFRTLMPNPKRCSLGADWRKVAVSSAGAPTSDLIYISFR
;
A
#
# COMPACT_ATOMS: atom_id res chain seq x y z
N MET A 1 -9.05 -5.65 12.71
CA MET A 1 -9.09 -7.12 12.81
C MET A 1 -8.65 -7.52 14.21
N THR A 2 -9.41 -8.37 14.90
CA THR A 2 -9.05 -8.95 16.20
C THR A 2 -8.04 -10.09 16.02
N ARG A 3 -7.40 -10.54 17.11
CA ARG A 3 -6.49 -11.70 17.07
C ARG A 3 -7.20 -12.97 16.59
N THR A 4 -8.46 -13.16 17.00
CA THR A 4 -9.28 -14.30 16.57
C THR A 4 -9.56 -14.25 15.07
N GLU A 5 -9.98 -13.10 14.55
CA GLU A 5 -10.22 -12.91 13.11
C GLU A 5 -8.95 -13.13 12.29
N PHE A 6 -7.80 -12.66 12.79
CA PHE A 6 -6.50 -12.86 12.16
C PHE A 6 -6.11 -14.34 12.09
N ASN A 7 -6.27 -15.07 13.20
CA ASN A 7 -6.01 -16.51 13.23
C ASN A 7 -6.98 -17.29 12.33
N HIS A 8 -8.27 -16.95 12.34
CA HIS A 8 -9.27 -17.58 11.48
C HIS A 8 -8.95 -17.35 10.00
N GLN A 9 -8.59 -16.11 9.62
CA GLN A 9 -8.18 -15.81 8.25
C GLN A 9 -6.93 -16.61 7.86
N TRP A 10 -5.91 -16.67 8.71
CA TRP A 10 -4.72 -17.49 8.46
C TRP A 10 -5.10 -18.96 8.25
N ASN A 11 -5.90 -19.53 9.13
CA ASN A 11 -6.30 -20.93 9.08
C ASN A 11 -7.18 -21.27 7.88
N ARG A 12 -7.97 -20.30 7.40
CA ARG A 12 -8.80 -20.46 6.21
C ARG A 12 -7.98 -20.32 4.92
N ASP A 13 -7.19 -19.26 4.81
CA ASP A 13 -6.61 -18.82 3.54
C ASP A 13 -5.16 -19.27 3.31
N PHE A 14 -4.45 -19.72 4.36
CA PHE A 14 -3.00 -20.00 4.33
C PHE A 14 -2.63 -21.36 4.92
N ALA A 15 -3.09 -21.70 6.13
CA ALA A 15 -2.71 -22.94 6.80
C ALA A 15 -2.92 -24.24 5.97
N PRO A 16 -3.97 -24.36 5.12
CA PRO A 16 -4.16 -25.57 4.31
C PRO A 16 -3.11 -25.74 3.20
N ILE A 17 -2.33 -24.70 2.91
CA ILE A 17 -1.47 -24.61 1.73
C ILE A 17 -0.03 -24.19 2.05
N THR A 18 0.31 -23.99 3.31
CA THR A 18 1.67 -23.69 3.76
C THR A 18 1.94 -24.21 5.17
N THR A 19 3.18 -24.63 5.42
CA THR A 19 3.69 -25.00 6.74
C THR A 19 4.44 -23.86 7.43
N GLN A 20 4.45 -22.66 6.83
CA GLN A 20 5.08 -21.50 7.46
C GLN A 20 4.37 -21.11 8.76
N ALA A 21 5.14 -20.56 9.69
CA ALA A 21 4.59 -20.03 10.93
C ALA A 21 3.62 -18.88 10.64
N ILE A 22 2.54 -18.81 11.43
CA ILE A 22 1.63 -17.67 11.39
C ILE A 22 2.42 -16.38 11.73
N PRO A 23 2.25 -15.31 10.94
CA PRO A 23 2.89 -14.03 11.21
C PRO A 23 2.46 -13.44 12.56
N ASN A 24 3.31 -12.57 13.11
CA ASN A 24 3.05 -11.98 14.42
C ASN A 24 1.87 -10.99 14.34
N TYR A 25 0.78 -11.30 15.04
CA TYR A 25 -0.39 -10.43 15.10
C TYR A 25 -0.07 -9.00 15.59
N ASN A 26 0.90 -8.82 16.49
CA ASN A 26 1.28 -7.49 16.97
C ASN A 26 1.95 -6.66 15.88
N GLU A 27 2.74 -7.30 14.99
CA GLU A 27 3.34 -6.61 13.84
C GLU A 27 2.27 -6.16 12.85
N PHE A 28 1.30 -7.05 12.55
CA PHE A 28 0.13 -6.70 11.75
C PHE A 28 -0.65 -5.53 12.35
N LEU A 29 -0.91 -5.58 13.67
CA LEU A 29 -1.64 -4.51 14.37
C LEU A 29 -0.91 -3.17 14.31
N ILE A 30 0.41 -3.16 14.46
CA ILE A 30 1.22 -1.95 14.32
C ILE A 30 1.11 -1.37 12.90
N SER A 31 1.15 -2.22 11.87
CA SER A 31 0.99 -1.78 10.49
C SER A 31 -0.37 -1.14 10.21
N GLU A 32 -1.45 -1.78 10.66
CA GLU A 32 -2.79 -1.22 10.48
C GLU A 32 -2.94 0.10 11.23
N ARG A 33 -2.34 0.24 12.41
CA ARG A 33 -2.34 1.51 13.15
C ARG A 33 -1.57 2.62 12.45
N MET A 34 -0.48 2.31 11.75
CA MET A 34 0.23 3.29 10.92
C MET A 34 -0.62 3.77 9.73
N LEU A 35 -1.42 2.87 9.14
CA LEU A 35 -2.39 3.24 8.12
C LEU A 35 -3.47 4.16 8.70
N GLU A 36 -3.99 3.86 9.90
CA GLU A 36 -4.95 4.71 10.58
C GLU A 36 -4.39 6.11 10.87
N ASP A 37 -3.15 6.21 11.37
CA ASP A 37 -2.48 7.52 11.53
C ASP A 37 -2.44 8.29 10.20
N TYR A 38 -2.16 7.62 9.09
CA TYR A 38 -2.11 8.27 7.78
C TYR A 38 -3.50 8.69 7.28
N LEU A 39 -4.53 7.88 7.54
CA LEU A 39 -5.93 8.20 7.24
C LEU A 39 -6.43 9.40 8.06
N ASP A 40 -5.87 9.64 9.25
CA ASP A 40 -6.26 10.79 10.08
C ASP A 40 -5.97 12.15 9.42
N ILE A 41 -4.97 12.21 8.51
CA ILE A 41 -4.75 13.41 7.67
C ILE A 41 -6.01 13.71 6.84
N PHE A 42 -6.58 12.68 6.21
CA PHE A 42 -7.77 12.81 5.36
C PHE A 42 -9.05 12.94 6.18
N ARG A 43 -9.07 12.47 7.43
CA ARG A 43 -10.22 12.63 8.33
C ARG A 43 -10.29 14.04 8.92
N GLY A 44 -9.14 14.63 9.21
CA GLY A 44 -9.00 15.94 9.86
C GLY A 44 -9.11 15.88 11.38
N TYR A 45 -9.01 14.70 12.00
CA TYR A 45 -8.99 14.54 13.46
C TYR A 45 -8.10 13.36 13.87
N ASN A 46 -7.55 13.42 15.08
CA ASN A 46 -6.72 12.35 15.66
C ASN A 46 -7.60 11.22 16.21
N SER A 47 -7.54 10.04 15.60
CA SER A 47 -8.36 8.87 15.96
C SER A 47 -7.85 8.07 17.15
N ARG A 48 -6.65 8.37 17.69
CA ARG A 48 -6.03 7.58 18.77
C ARG A 48 -6.73 7.72 20.12
N LYS A 49 -7.60 8.72 20.28
CA LYS A 49 -8.35 9.00 21.51
C LYS A 49 -9.33 7.85 21.81
N GLY A 50 -8.83 6.84 22.53
CA GLY A 50 -9.67 5.83 23.16
C GLY A 50 -9.18 4.38 23.12
N ASN A 51 -8.19 3.97 22.30
CA ASN A 51 -7.71 2.56 22.29
C ASN A 51 -6.44 2.24 21.46
N LEU A 52 -5.75 3.21 20.85
CA LEU A 52 -4.62 2.94 19.95
C LEU A 52 -3.29 3.42 20.54
N ASN A 53 -2.72 2.65 21.47
CA ASN A 53 -1.40 2.97 22.01
C ASN A 53 -0.30 2.63 20.98
N MET A 54 0.45 3.63 20.54
CA MET A 54 1.60 3.49 19.65
C MET A 54 2.87 3.90 20.40
N SER A 55 4.01 3.33 20.04
CA SER A 55 5.29 3.61 20.69
C SER A 55 5.90 4.98 20.33
N TYR A 56 5.10 5.88 19.76
CA TYR A 56 5.50 7.19 19.23
C TYR A 56 4.27 8.11 19.19
N ASP A 57 4.48 9.42 19.27
CA ASP A 57 3.41 10.44 19.23
C ASP A 57 2.68 10.49 17.89
N HIS A 58 1.52 11.14 17.80
CA HIS A 58 0.82 11.19 16.53
C HIS A 58 1.61 12.02 15.50
N PRO A 59 2.02 11.48 14.35
CA PRO A 59 3.01 12.13 13.46
C PRO A 59 2.45 13.31 12.66
N PHE A 60 1.13 13.45 12.60
CA PHE A 60 0.44 14.45 11.78
C PHE A 60 -0.42 15.44 12.57
N PHE A 61 -0.38 15.36 13.90
CA PHE A 61 -1.12 16.25 14.79
C PHE A 61 -0.17 16.71 15.89
N ASP A 62 -0.31 17.96 16.33
CA ASP A 62 0.48 18.48 17.45
C ASP A 62 -0.03 17.96 18.81
N GLU A 63 0.64 18.35 19.89
CA GLU A 63 0.26 17.99 21.26
C GLU A 63 -1.12 18.53 21.67
N ASN A 64 -1.61 19.56 20.98
CA ASN A 64 -2.92 20.18 21.19
C ASN A 64 -3.99 19.61 20.25
N GLU A 65 -3.70 18.50 19.55
CA GLU A 65 -4.58 17.85 18.58
C GLU A 65 -4.89 18.70 17.33
N ASN A 66 -4.10 19.73 17.05
CA ASN A 66 -4.24 20.46 15.79
C ASN A 66 -3.57 19.69 14.65
N PRO A 67 -4.22 19.57 13.48
CA PRO A 67 -3.59 19.04 12.29
C PRO A 67 -2.31 19.81 11.95
N LEU A 68 -1.20 19.11 11.71
CA LEU A 68 0.02 19.71 11.15
C LEU A 68 -0.16 20.13 9.67
N PHE A 69 -1.26 19.72 9.05
CA PHE A 69 -1.67 20.11 7.70
C PHE A 69 -3.01 20.84 7.76
N GLY A 70 -3.02 22.10 7.31
CA GLY A 70 -4.11 23.03 7.61
C GLY A 70 -5.43 22.79 6.87
N GLU A 71 -5.41 22.20 5.68
CA GLU A 71 -6.63 21.90 4.92
C GLU A 71 -6.83 20.39 4.84
N LYS A 72 -8.03 19.90 5.15
CA LYS A 72 -8.38 18.48 5.04
C LYS A 72 -8.40 18.06 3.56
N PRO A 73 -7.50 17.18 3.09
CA PRO A 73 -7.51 16.72 1.70
C PRO A 73 -8.54 15.62 1.47
N TYR A 74 -8.97 15.47 0.22
CA TYR A 74 -9.70 14.28 -0.26
C TYR A 74 -8.74 13.30 -0.93
N ILE A 75 -9.05 12.01 -0.85
CA ILE A 75 -8.30 10.94 -1.52
C ILE A 75 -8.69 10.90 -2.99
N ARG A 76 -7.71 11.12 -3.86
CA ARG A 76 -7.81 11.09 -5.32
C ARG A 76 -7.06 9.94 -5.97
N TYR A 77 -5.93 9.53 -5.40
CA TYR A 77 -5.08 8.49 -5.97
C TYR A 77 -4.81 7.42 -4.93
N ILE A 78 -5.26 6.19 -5.19
CA ILE A 78 -4.95 5.03 -4.35
C ILE A 78 -3.84 4.22 -5.01
N LEU A 79 -2.64 4.29 -4.44
CA LEU A 79 -1.51 3.42 -4.79
C LEU A 79 -1.59 2.17 -3.95
N VAL A 80 -2.13 1.12 -4.52
CA VAL A 80 -2.21 -0.17 -3.85
C VAL A 80 -0.90 -0.91 -4.06
N GLY A 81 -0.12 -1.07 -2.99
CA GLY A 81 1.08 -1.87 -3.05
C GLY A 81 0.99 -3.17 -2.28
N GLU A 82 1.96 -4.02 -2.55
CA GLU A 82 2.15 -5.27 -1.85
C GLU A 82 3.58 -5.31 -1.34
N ALA A 83 3.85 -4.63 -0.21
CA ALA A 83 5.12 -4.75 0.51
C ALA A 83 5.12 -6.10 1.27
N ARG A 84 6.16 -6.95 1.37
CA ARG A 84 7.65 -6.86 1.46
C ARG A 84 8.27 -8.18 0.92
N PRO A 85 9.57 -8.22 0.57
CA PRO A 85 10.42 -9.14 1.36
C PRO A 85 11.83 -8.65 1.75
N SER A 86 12.24 -8.96 2.98
CA SER A 86 13.57 -9.50 3.37
C SER A 86 13.55 -9.82 4.88
N PRO A 87 14.09 -10.95 5.36
CA PRO A 87 14.07 -11.36 6.77
C PRO A 87 14.99 -10.54 7.70
N LYS A 88 15.77 -9.59 7.16
CA LYS A 88 16.73 -8.82 7.95
C LYS A 88 15.99 -7.71 8.73
N LYS A 89 16.19 -7.63 10.05
CA LYS A 89 15.57 -6.62 10.96
C LYS A 89 15.76 -5.19 10.47
N SER A 90 14.70 -4.38 10.48
CA SER A 90 14.75 -2.95 10.16
C SER A 90 15.70 -2.21 11.11
N VAL A 91 16.34 -1.14 10.61
CA VAL A 91 17.15 -0.24 11.45
C VAL A 91 16.31 1.00 11.75
N TYR A 92 15.82 1.11 12.97
CA TYR A 92 15.05 2.27 13.43
C TYR A 92 15.99 3.45 13.77
N ASN A 93 15.53 4.68 13.49
CA ASN A 93 16.10 5.92 14.00
C ASN A 93 17.61 6.15 13.71
N LYS A 94 18.17 5.57 12.63
CA LYS A 94 19.55 5.84 12.20
C LYS A 94 19.64 6.20 10.73
N CYS A 95 19.99 7.46 10.47
CA CYS A 95 20.31 7.97 9.14
C CYS A 95 21.74 7.55 8.80
N ARG A 96 21.92 6.35 8.26
CA ARG A 96 23.25 5.89 7.84
C ARG A 96 23.54 6.36 6.41
N PRO A 97 24.79 6.75 6.09
CA PRO A 97 25.23 7.05 4.72
C PRO A 97 25.32 5.78 3.86
N THR A 98 25.43 4.61 4.48
CA THR A 98 25.20 3.31 3.85
C THR A 98 23.69 3.06 3.68
N PRO A 99 23.25 2.36 2.62
CA PRO A 99 21.83 2.10 2.38
C PRO A 99 21.18 1.42 3.59
N GLY A 100 20.39 2.17 4.36
CA GLY A 100 19.44 1.66 5.33
C GLY A 100 18.22 1.01 4.65
N ASP A 101 17.97 -0.25 4.99
CA ASP A 101 16.96 -1.13 4.41
C ASP A 101 17.02 -1.23 2.86
N GLU A 102 17.74 -2.25 2.38
CA GLU A 102 17.43 -2.95 1.11
C GLU A 102 16.00 -3.58 1.11
N LYS A 103 15.13 -3.18 2.04
CA LYS A 103 14.06 -4.03 2.59
C LYS A 103 12.76 -3.25 2.65
N ASN A 104 11.79 -3.74 1.89
CA ASN A 104 10.46 -3.18 1.65
C ASN A 104 9.55 -3.17 2.91
N GLY A 105 9.95 -2.56 4.04
CA GLY A 105 9.01 -2.26 5.11
C GLY A 105 7.96 -1.29 4.58
N TYR A 106 6.70 -1.45 4.99
CA TYR A 106 5.51 -0.67 4.62
C TYR A 106 5.81 0.73 4.11
N PHE A 107 5.06 1.20 3.09
CA PHE A 107 5.19 2.57 2.57
C PHE A 107 5.25 3.65 3.68
N TYR A 108 4.67 3.34 4.84
CA TYR A 108 4.37 4.23 5.95
C TYR A 108 5.10 4.01 7.25
N ASP A 109 6.05 3.07 7.36
CA ASP A 109 6.76 2.98 8.63
C ASP A 109 7.58 4.27 8.83
N ILE A 110 7.01 5.23 9.57
CA ILE A 110 7.58 6.55 9.79
C ILE A 110 8.88 6.47 10.58
N ARG A 111 9.10 5.35 11.29
CA ARG A 111 10.32 5.04 12.03
C ARG A 111 11.46 4.61 11.10
N HIS A 112 11.16 4.29 9.85
CA HIS A 112 12.14 3.95 8.81
C HIS A 112 12.62 5.20 8.07
N ILE A 113 13.88 5.53 8.30
CA ILE A 113 14.43 6.82 7.88
C ILE A 113 15.75 6.60 7.14
N ASN A 114 15.68 6.15 5.88
CA ASN A 114 16.85 6.04 5.00
C ASN A 114 16.62 6.67 3.61
N SER A 115 17.73 7.04 2.99
CA SER A 115 17.90 7.66 1.67
C SER A 115 17.33 6.90 0.46
N TRP A 116 17.23 5.57 0.46
CA TRP A 116 16.73 4.82 -0.69
C TRP A 116 15.52 3.94 -0.33
N GLN A 117 14.33 4.44 -0.64
CA GLN A 117 13.05 3.74 -0.47
C GLN A 117 12.29 3.83 -1.80
N PRO A 118 12.52 2.96 -2.82
CA PRO A 118 11.97 3.15 -4.16
C PRO A 118 10.43 3.26 -4.14
N TRP A 119 9.79 2.54 -3.23
CA TRP A 119 8.35 2.52 -3.00
C TRP A 119 7.74 3.84 -2.52
N LEU A 120 8.49 4.65 -1.76
CA LEU A 120 8.07 6.01 -1.39
C LEU A 120 8.71 7.08 -2.29
N SER A 121 9.89 6.80 -2.84
CA SER A 121 10.64 7.71 -3.70
C SER A 121 9.96 7.92 -5.05
N ALA A 122 9.38 6.87 -5.65
CA ALA A 122 8.67 6.97 -6.91
C ALA A 122 7.40 7.83 -6.81
N PRO A 123 6.49 7.61 -5.83
CA PRO A 123 5.39 8.54 -5.55
C PRO A 123 5.89 9.96 -5.28
N ARG A 124 6.91 10.12 -4.42
CA ARG A 124 7.49 11.43 -4.10
C ARG A 124 7.92 12.19 -5.35
N ILE A 125 8.66 11.54 -6.25
CA ILE A 125 9.12 12.16 -7.51
C ILE A 125 7.93 12.49 -8.41
N ASN A 126 6.95 11.58 -8.52
CA ASN A 126 5.76 11.78 -9.36
C ASN A 126 4.94 13.02 -8.99
N TRP A 127 4.83 13.33 -7.69
CA TRP A 127 4.08 14.48 -7.18
C TRP A 127 4.95 15.61 -6.63
N ASP A 128 6.23 15.65 -7.00
CA ASP A 128 7.19 16.69 -6.61
C ASP A 128 7.20 17.00 -5.09
N CYS A 129 7.32 15.94 -4.30
CA CYS A 129 7.37 16.02 -2.84
C CYS A 129 8.82 16.12 -2.32
N PRO A 130 9.05 16.75 -1.15
CA PRO A 130 10.40 16.99 -0.63
C PRO A 130 11.18 15.68 -0.40
N PRO A 131 12.52 15.69 -0.53
CA PRO A 131 13.36 14.52 -0.28
C PRO A 131 13.45 14.22 1.22
N PHE A 132 13.77 12.98 1.61
CA PHE A 132 13.73 12.53 3.00
C PHE A 132 14.76 13.15 3.97
N ARG A 133 15.63 14.09 3.54
CA ARG A 133 16.70 14.69 4.36
C ARG A 133 16.51 16.21 4.58
N PRO A 134 16.59 16.72 5.83
CA PRO A 134 17.00 16.02 7.04
C PRO A 134 15.90 15.10 7.59
N CYS A 135 16.34 13.93 7.98
CA CYS A 135 15.58 12.81 8.50
C CYS A 135 15.31 12.98 10.02
N PRO A 136 14.14 12.65 10.61
CA PRO A 136 12.88 12.16 10.02
C PRO A 136 11.91 13.24 9.52
N ASN A 137 12.14 14.51 9.85
CA ASN A 137 11.20 15.61 9.61
C ASN A 137 10.69 15.63 8.15
N ASN A 138 11.55 15.33 7.19
CA ASN A 138 11.16 15.32 5.80
C ASN A 138 10.33 14.11 5.35
N LYS A 139 10.37 12.96 6.03
CA LYS A 139 9.47 11.83 5.68
C LYS A 139 8.03 12.16 6.06
N ILE A 140 7.83 12.72 7.25
CA ILE A 140 6.51 13.22 7.68
C ILE A 140 6.03 14.31 6.71
N GLN A 141 6.88 15.30 6.38
CA GLN A 141 6.53 16.32 5.38
C GLN A 141 6.26 15.73 3.99
N THR A 142 6.96 14.68 3.57
CA THR A 142 6.68 13.97 2.31
C THR A 142 5.30 13.34 2.33
N LEU A 143 4.95 12.65 3.43
CA LEU A 143 3.65 12.01 3.60
C LEU A 143 2.51 13.03 3.66
N LEU A 144 2.70 14.13 4.40
CA LEU A 144 1.78 15.28 4.41
C LEU A 144 1.62 15.87 3.02
N ARG A 145 2.72 16.04 2.26
CA ARG A 145 2.66 16.57 0.90
C ARG A 145 1.96 15.60 -0.05
N LEU A 146 2.21 14.30 0.03
CA LEU A 146 1.48 13.28 -0.74
C LEU A 146 -0.02 13.31 -0.41
N ALA A 147 -0.37 13.37 0.87
CA ALA A 147 -1.76 13.49 1.30
C ALA A 147 -2.41 14.79 0.77
N SER A 148 -1.69 15.91 0.78
CA SER A 148 -2.16 17.18 0.17
C SER A 148 -2.42 17.09 -1.34
N LYS A 149 -1.83 16.09 -2.02
CA LYS A 149 -2.08 15.78 -3.44
C LYS A 149 -3.18 14.73 -3.63
N GLY A 150 -3.81 14.30 -2.54
CA GLY A 150 -4.84 13.26 -2.51
C GLY A 150 -4.31 11.84 -2.65
N VAL A 151 -3.03 11.59 -2.34
CA VAL A 151 -2.42 10.28 -2.53
C VAL A 151 -2.58 9.43 -1.27
N LEU A 152 -3.35 8.34 -1.36
CA LEU A 152 -3.37 7.26 -0.38
C LEU A 152 -2.53 6.10 -0.92
N LEU A 153 -1.51 5.67 -0.19
CA LEU A 153 -0.86 4.36 -0.39
C LEU A 153 -1.62 3.31 0.45
N LEU A 154 -1.85 2.11 -0.07
CA LEU A 154 -2.66 1.11 0.61
C LEU A 154 -2.04 -0.26 0.40
N ASP A 155 -1.86 -1.03 1.46
CA ASP A 155 -1.27 -2.37 1.33
C ASP A 155 -2.36 -3.40 1.01
N LEU A 156 -2.20 -4.18 -0.07
CA LEU A 156 -3.20 -5.14 -0.54
C LEU A 156 -3.26 -6.42 0.31
N PHE A 157 -2.12 -6.89 0.79
CA PHE A 157 -1.95 -8.25 1.28
C PHE A 157 -1.46 -8.23 2.73
N PRO A 158 -2.08 -8.97 3.67
CA PRO A 158 -1.74 -8.89 5.09
C PRO A 158 -0.35 -9.47 5.40
N TYR A 159 0.24 -10.23 4.46
CA TYR A 159 1.53 -10.88 4.64
C TYR A 159 2.49 -10.59 3.49
N ALA A 160 3.45 -9.76 3.85
CA ALA A 160 4.57 -9.31 3.07
C ALA A 160 5.46 -10.50 2.59
N ILE A 161 5.05 -11.25 1.56
CA ILE A 161 5.74 -12.48 1.09
C ILE A 161 6.57 -12.20 -0.16
N SER A 162 7.79 -12.73 -0.16
CA SER A 162 8.70 -12.60 -1.30
C SER A 162 8.13 -13.18 -2.60
N TYR A 163 8.28 -12.40 -3.66
CA TYR A 163 7.60 -12.58 -4.94
C TYR A 163 8.02 -13.84 -5.70
N SER A 164 9.26 -14.31 -5.53
CA SER A 164 9.81 -15.50 -6.19
C SER A 164 9.66 -16.79 -5.37
N THR A 165 8.92 -16.75 -4.26
CA THR A 165 8.79 -17.93 -3.39
C THR A 165 7.80 -18.95 -3.93
N LYS A 166 8.07 -20.23 -3.65
CA LYS A 166 7.11 -21.32 -3.86
C LYS A 166 5.78 -21.02 -3.18
N LEU A 167 5.81 -20.44 -1.97
CA LEU A 167 4.62 -20.03 -1.23
C LEU A 167 3.72 -19.10 -2.05
N ARG A 168 4.29 -18.06 -2.69
CA ARG A 168 3.49 -17.11 -3.47
C ARG A 168 2.74 -17.77 -4.63
N LYS A 169 3.41 -18.68 -5.35
CA LYS A 169 2.77 -19.46 -6.43
C LYS A 169 1.63 -20.31 -5.88
N THR A 170 1.84 -20.94 -4.73
CA THR A 170 0.81 -21.72 -4.04
C THR A 170 -0.37 -20.85 -3.62
N LEU A 171 -0.15 -19.66 -3.06
CA LEU A 171 -1.22 -18.73 -2.66
C LEU A 171 -2.10 -18.31 -3.84
N ASN A 172 -1.48 -17.94 -4.96
CA ASN A 172 -2.21 -17.57 -6.16
C ASN A 172 -3.02 -18.75 -6.72
N LYS A 173 -2.42 -19.95 -6.78
CA LYS A 173 -3.10 -21.16 -7.26
C LYS A 173 -4.34 -21.52 -6.44
N ASN A 174 -4.32 -21.23 -5.14
CA ASN A 174 -5.41 -21.57 -4.22
C ASN A 174 -6.40 -20.41 -4.00
N GLY A 175 -6.35 -19.35 -4.81
CA GLY A 175 -7.33 -18.26 -4.75
C GLY A 175 -7.16 -17.28 -3.57
N THR A 176 -6.06 -17.38 -2.81
CA THR A 176 -5.81 -16.48 -1.67
C THR A 176 -5.80 -15.01 -2.09
N THR A 177 -5.19 -14.68 -3.23
CA THR A 177 -5.16 -13.30 -3.75
C THR A 177 -6.56 -12.76 -4.07
N LYS A 178 -7.47 -13.63 -4.55
CA LYS A 178 -8.88 -13.27 -4.76
C LYS A 178 -9.59 -12.99 -3.43
N SER A 179 -9.27 -13.75 -2.38
CA SER A 179 -9.74 -13.49 -1.01
C SER A 179 -9.45 -12.06 -0.55
N PHE A 180 -8.28 -11.53 -0.92
CA PHE A 180 -7.85 -10.16 -0.54
C PHE A 180 -8.31 -9.07 -1.48
N TRP A 181 -8.78 -9.39 -2.68
CA TRP A 181 -9.22 -8.40 -3.65
C TRP A 181 -10.66 -7.94 -3.37
N ASP A 182 -11.62 -8.86 -3.45
CA ASP A 182 -13.05 -8.53 -3.41
C ASP A 182 -13.94 -9.62 -2.79
N ASN A 183 -13.35 -10.65 -2.15
CA ASN A 183 -14.14 -11.75 -1.62
C ASN A 183 -14.95 -11.31 -0.37
N PRO A 184 -16.29 -11.42 -0.40
CA PRO A 184 -17.15 -10.97 0.70
C PRO A 184 -17.00 -11.79 1.99
N THR A 185 -16.42 -13.00 1.91
CA THR A 185 -16.11 -13.79 3.12
C THR A 185 -14.89 -13.25 3.90
N ASN A 186 -14.11 -12.36 3.29
CA ASN A 186 -13.01 -11.66 3.92
C ASN A 186 -13.39 -10.18 4.12
N PRO A 187 -13.84 -9.75 5.29
CA PRO A 187 -14.23 -8.35 5.54
C PRO A 187 -13.04 -7.38 5.54
N PHE A 188 -11.83 -7.85 5.26
CA PHE A 188 -10.61 -7.06 5.12
C PHE A 188 -10.08 -7.06 3.68
N ASN A 189 -10.89 -7.50 2.71
CA ASN A 189 -10.56 -7.39 1.30
C ASN A 189 -10.42 -5.90 0.86
N LEU A 190 -9.71 -5.67 -0.25
CA LEU A 190 -9.43 -4.33 -0.76
C LEU A 190 -10.71 -3.54 -1.06
N LYS A 191 -11.71 -4.17 -1.68
CA LYS A 191 -13.00 -3.52 -1.97
C LYS A 191 -13.65 -2.97 -0.70
N ASP A 192 -13.77 -3.77 0.35
CA ASP A 192 -14.38 -3.35 1.61
C ASP A 192 -13.54 -2.29 2.33
N ARG A 193 -12.20 -2.36 2.23
CA ARG A 193 -11.31 -1.33 2.79
C ARG A 193 -11.50 0.01 2.10
N ILE A 194 -11.59 0.03 0.76
CA ILE A 194 -11.87 1.26 0.01
C ILE A 194 -13.29 1.77 0.33
N GLN A 195 -14.28 0.88 0.43
CA GLN A 195 -15.65 1.24 0.77
C GLN A 195 -15.74 1.91 2.16
N ARG A 196 -14.97 1.46 3.15
CA ARG A 196 -14.93 2.05 4.50
C ARG A 196 -14.37 3.47 4.53
N ILE A 197 -13.51 3.83 3.57
CA ILE A 197 -12.96 5.19 3.43
C ILE A 197 -13.70 5.98 2.35
N GLY A 198 -14.85 5.49 1.86
CA GLY A 198 -15.59 6.09 0.75
C GLY A 198 -15.97 7.56 0.96
N ASN A 199 -16.23 7.95 2.21
CA ASN A 199 -16.52 9.34 2.60
C ASN A 199 -15.29 10.28 2.56
N LEU A 200 -14.09 9.71 2.41
CA LEU A 200 -12.83 10.45 2.27
C LEU A 200 -12.38 10.54 0.80
N LEU A 201 -13.02 9.81 -0.11
CA LEU A 201 -12.71 9.83 -1.55
C LEU A 201 -13.28 11.08 -2.21
N CYS A 202 -12.57 11.64 -3.20
CA CYS A 202 -13.16 12.61 -4.12
C CYS A 202 -14.04 11.90 -5.17
N ASN A 203 -14.83 12.67 -5.92
CA ASN A 203 -15.73 12.12 -6.95
C ASN A 203 -15.00 11.42 -8.12
N ASP A 204 -13.73 11.78 -8.35
CA ASP A 204 -12.92 11.35 -9.49
C ASP A 204 -11.67 10.58 -9.02
N TRP A 205 -11.77 9.83 -7.92
CA TRP A 205 -10.64 9.05 -7.42
C TRP A 205 -10.28 7.89 -8.36
N ASP A 206 -9.03 7.43 -8.29
CA ASP A 206 -8.52 6.35 -9.14
C ASP A 206 -7.55 5.46 -8.36
N LEU A 207 -7.30 4.23 -8.82
CA LEU A 207 -6.34 3.31 -8.23
C LEU A 207 -5.29 2.82 -9.23
N SER A 208 -4.12 2.49 -8.71
CA SER A 208 -3.02 1.86 -9.44
C SER A 208 -2.30 0.85 -8.57
N LEU A 209 -1.85 -0.24 -9.20
CA LEU A 209 -1.07 -1.29 -8.55
C LEU A 209 0.41 -0.92 -8.60
N VAL A 210 0.98 -0.78 -7.42
CA VAL A 210 2.41 -0.76 -7.19
C VAL A 210 2.80 -2.16 -6.74
N ALA A 211 2.80 -3.14 -7.62
CA ALA A 211 3.19 -4.51 -7.27
C ALA A 211 4.05 -5.12 -8.38
N PRO A 212 4.93 -6.08 -8.07
CA PRO A 212 5.77 -6.71 -9.09
C PRO A 212 4.95 -7.31 -10.22
N CYS A 213 5.59 -7.36 -11.39
CA CYS A 213 5.02 -7.81 -12.65
C CYS A 213 4.09 -9.01 -12.52
N ILE A 214 4.55 -10.10 -11.92
CA ILE A 214 3.78 -11.36 -11.84
C ILE A 214 2.49 -11.20 -11.04
N ILE A 215 2.52 -10.46 -9.93
CA ILE A 215 1.36 -10.26 -9.06
C ILE A 215 0.38 -9.32 -9.72
N SER A 216 0.88 -8.19 -10.21
CA SER A 216 0.08 -7.26 -10.99
C SER A 216 -0.61 -8.02 -12.12
N GLY A 217 0.13 -8.79 -12.92
CA GLY A 217 -0.40 -9.66 -13.97
C GLY A 217 -1.44 -10.68 -13.48
N HIS A 218 -1.27 -11.26 -12.30
CA HIS A 218 -2.25 -12.17 -11.73
C HIS A 218 -3.57 -11.47 -11.41
N ILE A 219 -3.52 -10.31 -10.77
CA ILE A 219 -4.72 -9.53 -10.41
C ILE A 219 -5.39 -8.97 -11.67
N ILE A 220 -4.62 -8.46 -12.63
CA ILE A 220 -5.20 -7.67 -13.71
C ILE A 220 -5.57 -8.50 -14.95
N ASN A 221 -5.10 -9.74 -15.06
CA ASN A 221 -5.43 -10.61 -16.18
C ASN A 221 -6.88 -11.14 -16.07
N PRO A 222 -7.78 -10.83 -17.03
CA PRO A 222 -9.17 -11.27 -17.01
C PRO A 222 -9.35 -12.79 -16.90
N ILE A 223 -8.37 -13.58 -17.38
CA ILE A 223 -8.40 -15.04 -17.26
C ILE A 223 -8.47 -15.49 -15.79
N ASN A 224 -7.94 -14.70 -14.87
CA ASN A 224 -7.97 -14.99 -13.44
C ASN A 224 -9.29 -14.54 -12.77
N GLY A 225 -10.19 -13.88 -13.50
CA GLY A 225 -11.55 -13.55 -13.03
C GLY A 225 -11.61 -12.50 -11.93
N PHE A 226 -10.65 -11.57 -11.89
CA PHE A 226 -10.68 -10.40 -11.02
C PHE A 226 -11.39 -9.26 -11.73
N SER A 227 -12.45 -8.74 -11.11
CA SER A 227 -13.17 -7.58 -11.61
C SER A 227 -12.55 -6.28 -11.09
N PRO A 228 -12.68 -5.16 -11.82
CA PRO A 228 -12.45 -3.84 -11.24
C PRO A 228 -13.30 -3.63 -9.98
N ILE A 229 -12.78 -2.87 -9.03
CA ILE A 229 -13.44 -2.62 -7.75
C ILE A 229 -14.59 -1.64 -7.94
N ALA A 230 -15.81 -2.07 -7.63
CA ALA A 230 -17.00 -1.23 -7.67
C ALA A 230 -17.36 -0.75 -6.25
N VAL A 231 -17.13 0.54 -5.98
CA VAL A 231 -17.44 1.24 -4.71
C VAL A 231 -18.06 2.61 -5.01
N ILE A 232 -18.59 3.28 -4.00
CA ILE A 232 -19.20 4.62 -4.11
C ILE A 232 -18.34 5.65 -3.34
N PRO A 233 -17.95 6.80 -3.95
CA PRO A 233 -18.17 7.18 -5.36
C PRO A 233 -17.44 6.23 -6.33
N ALA A 234 -17.95 6.12 -7.56
CA ALA A 234 -17.31 5.28 -8.58
C ALA A 234 -15.95 5.87 -8.97
N GLY A 235 -14.91 5.03 -9.00
CA GLY A 235 -13.57 5.46 -9.41
C GLY A 235 -13.42 5.59 -10.94
N LEU A 236 -12.35 6.24 -11.38
CA LEU A 236 -12.02 6.45 -12.80
C LEU A 236 -11.34 5.26 -13.48
N HIS A 237 -10.95 4.22 -12.73
CA HIS A 237 -10.20 3.11 -13.30
C HIS A 237 -10.99 2.39 -14.41
N PRO A 238 -10.33 1.95 -15.49
CA PRO A 238 -11.01 1.36 -16.63
C PRO A 238 -11.71 0.05 -16.27
N ALA A 239 -12.78 -0.28 -16.99
CA ALA A 239 -13.46 -1.58 -16.89
C ALA A 239 -12.52 -2.77 -17.15
N GLN A 240 -11.39 -2.53 -17.82
CA GLN A 240 -10.31 -3.49 -18.01
C GLN A 240 -8.96 -2.80 -17.80
N PHE A 241 -8.05 -3.46 -17.10
CA PHE A 241 -6.71 -2.92 -16.80
C PHE A 241 -5.72 -2.93 -17.98
N ARG A 242 -6.09 -3.40 -19.19
CA ARG A 242 -5.21 -3.42 -20.40
C ARG A 242 -5.04 -2.02 -21.00
N THR A 243 -3.94 -1.79 -21.70
CA THR A 243 -3.64 -0.51 -22.37
C THR A 243 -4.32 -0.33 -23.72
N LEU A 244 -4.50 0.94 -24.09
CA LEU A 244 -4.45 1.48 -25.47
C LEU A 244 -3.09 2.13 -25.83
N MET A 245 -2.13 2.30 -24.90
CA MET A 245 -0.76 2.79 -25.17
C MET A 245 0.35 1.90 -24.56
N PRO A 246 1.21 1.28 -25.39
CA PRO A 246 2.38 0.52 -24.96
C PRO A 246 3.45 1.36 -24.24
N ASN A 247 4.18 0.78 -23.28
CA ASN A 247 5.39 1.41 -22.71
C ASN A 247 6.48 0.35 -22.47
N PRO A 248 7.68 0.49 -23.07
CA PRO A 248 8.73 -0.54 -23.04
C PRO A 248 9.38 -0.74 -21.67
N LYS A 249 9.22 0.20 -20.73
CA LYS A 249 9.69 0.04 -19.34
C LYS A 249 8.73 -0.81 -18.49
N ARG A 250 7.50 -1.03 -18.95
CA ARG A 250 6.53 -1.90 -18.25
C ARG A 250 7.00 -3.34 -18.27
N CYS A 251 6.48 -4.11 -17.32
CA CYS A 251 6.64 -5.54 -17.29
C CYS A 251 6.13 -6.21 -18.58
N SER A 252 6.98 -6.96 -19.28
CA SER A 252 6.58 -7.79 -20.43
C SER A 252 5.85 -9.06 -19.97
N LEU A 253 4.60 -8.92 -19.56
CA LEU A 253 3.74 -10.00 -19.05
C LEU A 253 2.92 -10.69 -20.16
N GLY A 254 3.31 -10.52 -21.42
CA GLY A 254 2.50 -10.92 -22.57
C GLY A 254 1.31 -9.99 -22.85
N ALA A 255 1.16 -8.90 -22.08
CA ALA A 255 0.23 -7.81 -22.34
C ALA A 255 0.68 -6.54 -21.59
N ASP A 256 0.39 -5.37 -22.16
CA ASP A 256 0.61 -4.07 -21.54
C ASP A 256 -0.61 -3.70 -20.68
N TRP A 257 -0.38 -3.49 -19.39
CA TRP A 257 -1.45 -3.22 -18.43
C TRP A 257 -1.28 -1.83 -17.81
N ARG A 258 -2.26 -0.93 -18.01
CA ARG A 258 -2.18 0.50 -17.69
C ARG A 258 -1.98 0.75 -16.20
N LYS A 259 -2.66 -0.01 -15.34
CA LYS A 259 -2.70 0.18 -13.88
C LYS A 259 -1.53 -0.46 -13.12
N VAL A 260 -0.42 -0.79 -13.80
CA VAL A 260 0.81 -1.33 -13.17
C VAL A 260 1.90 -0.27 -13.17
N ALA A 261 2.36 0.12 -11.98
CA ALA A 261 3.36 1.17 -11.79
C ALA A 261 4.80 0.64 -11.59
N VAL A 262 5.01 -0.66 -11.66
CA VAL A 262 6.31 -1.33 -11.47
C VAL A 262 6.95 -1.67 -12.81
N SER A 263 8.26 -1.42 -12.91
CA SER A 263 9.07 -1.72 -14.11
C SER A 263 9.49 -3.19 -14.17
N SER A 264 10.01 -3.61 -15.32
CA SER A 264 10.63 -4.94 -15.48
C SER A 264 11.79 -5.22 -14.51
N ALA A 265 12.45 -4.17 -14.00
CA ALA A 265 13.48 -4.26 -12.96
C ALA A 265 12.93 -4.55 -11.55
N GLY A 266 11.61 -4.65 -11.39
CA GLY A 266 10.97 -5.02 -10.12
C GLY A 266 10.79 -3.87 -9.13
N ALA A 267 11.05 -2.63 -9.55
CA ALA A 267 10.86 -1.42 -8.73
C ALA A 267 9.81 -0.48 -9.35
N PRO A 268 9.03 0.24 -8.52
CA PRO A 268 8.17 1.31 -9.00
C PRO A 268 8.96 2.48 -9.58
N THR A 269 8.37 3.17 -10.54
CA THR A 269 8.96 4.36 -11.18
C THR A 269 7.94 5.49 -11.22
N SER A 270 8.41 6.73 -11.11
CA SER A 270 7.55 7.92 -11.23
C SER A 270 6.81 7.94 -12.56
N ASP A 271 7.51 7.64 -13.67
CA ASP A 271 6.93 7.63 -15.02
C ASP A 271 5.74 6.65 -15.12
N LEU A 272 5.88 5.44 -14.59
CA LEU A 272 4.80 4.46 -14.65
C LEU A 272 3.64 4.79 -13.71
N ILE A 273 3.91 5.42 -12.56
CA ILE A 273 2.86 5.97 -11.69
C ILE A 273 2.06 7.03 -12.45
N TYR A 274 2.75 8.00 -13.06
CA TYR A 274 2.13 9.04 -13.87
C TYR A 274 1.22 8.45 -14.95
N ILE A 275 1.74 7.54 -15.76
CA ILE A 275 0.98 6.92 -16.86
C ILE A 275 -0.21 6.11 -16.32
N SER A 276 -0.10 5.53 -15.12
CA SER A 276 -1.17 4.71 -14.56
C SER A 276 -2.45 5.48 -14.18
N PHE A 277 -2.33 6.79 -13.93
CA PHE A 277 -3.45 7.68 -13.58
C PHE A 277 -3.84 8.65 -14.69
N ARG A 278 -3.20 8.56 -15.86
CA ARG A 278 -3.55 9.32 -17.06
C ARG A 278 -4.26 8.46 -18.05
#